data_AF-A0A660N247-F1
#
_entry.id   AF-A0A660N247-F1
#
_cell.length_a   1.000
_cell.length_b   1.000
_cell.length_c   1.000
_cell.angle_alpha   90.00
_cell.angle_beta   90.00
_cell.angle_gamma   90.00
#
_symmetry.space_group_name_H-M   'P 1'
#
loop_
_entity.id
_entity.type
_entity.pdbx_description
1 polymer ?
#
loop_
_entity_poly.entity_id
_entity_poly.type
_entity_poly.pdbx_seq_one_letter_code
_entity_poly.pdbx_strand_id
1 'polypeptide(L)'
;MRSDVDIAQAATIRPIGEIAAKLGLSPDRLEQYGKYKAKINPQDAFRLPEKQGRLVLVTAINPTPAGEGKTTVTIGLTDALNRIGKQAVVAMREPSLGPVFGIKGGAAGGGYAQVLPMEDINLHFTGDFHAIGAANNLLAALLDNHIYQG
;
A
#
# COMPACT_ATOMS: atom_id res chain seq x y z
N MET A 1 0.94 -6.21 26.54
CA MET A 1 0.26 -5.58 25.38
C MET A 1 0.53 -6.47 24.18
N ARG A 2 -0.44 -6.74 23.30
CA ARG A 2 -0.18 -7.55 22.09
C ARG A 2 0.77 -6.78 21.17
N SER A 3 1.68 -7.48 20.49
CA SER A 3 2.52 -6.85 19.47
C SER A 3 1.71 -6.53 18.21
N ASP A 4 2.24 -5.67 17.34
CA ASP A 4 1.59 -5.32 16.07
C ASP A 4 1.36 -6.55 15.18
N VAL A 5 2.30 -7.49 15.19
CA VAL A 5 2.20 -8.75 14.44
C VAL A 5 1.10 -9.64 15.03
N ASP A 6 0.99 -9.74 16.36
CA ASP A 6 -0.06 -10.52 17.01
C ASP A 6 -1.46 -9.98 16.67
N ILE A 7 -1.60 -8.65 16.61
CA ILE A 7 -2.85 -7.99 16.21
C ILE A 7 -3.18 -8.32 14.75
N ALA A 8 -2.19 -8.22 13.85
CA ALA A 8 -2.34 -8.53 12.43
C ALA A 8 -2.75 -9.98 12.19
N GLN A 9 -2.10 -10.94 12.86
CA GLN A 9 -2.36 -12.38 12.71
C GLN A 9 -3.71 -12.80 13.30
N ALA A 10 -4.18 -12.12 14.34
CA ALA A 10 -5.47 -12.39 14.95
C ALA A 10 -6.65 -11.79 14.14
N ALA A 11 -6.39 -10.91 13.18
CA ALA A 11 -7.42 -10.22 12.43
C ALA A 11 -8.10 -11.15 11.40
N THR A 12 -9.43 -11.20 11.42
CA THR A 12 -10.20 -11.81 10.33
C THR A 12 -10.32 -10.83 9.18
N ILE A 13 -9.48 -11.00 8.16
CA ILE A 13 -9.49 -10.15 6.96
C ILE A 13 -10.53 -10.63 5.96
N ARG A 14 -11.15 -9.67 5.25
CA ARG A 14 -12.15 -9.95 4.21
C ARG A 14 -11.46 -10.16 2.84
N PRO A 15 -12.03 -11.00 1.96
CA PRO A 15 -11.62 -11.08 0.56
C PRO A 15 -11.57 -9.70 -0.11
N ILE A 16 -10.57 -9.46 -0.96
CA ILE A 16 -10.36 -8.14 -1.57
C ILE A 16 -11.54 -7.72 -2.45
N GLY A 17 -12.24 -8.68 -3.07
CA GLY A 17 -13.45 -8.42 -3.84
C GLY A 17 -14.57 -7.77 -3.03
N GLU A 18 -14.75 -8.14 -1.76
CA GLU A 18 -15.73 -7.51 -0.87
C GLU A 18 -15.36 -6.06 -0.52
N ILE A 19 -14.06 -5.78 -0.40
CA ILE A 19 -13.56 -4.42 -0.15
C ILE A 19 -13.76 -3.56 -1.41
N ALA A 20 -13.41 -4.09 -2.57
CA ALA A 20 -13.56 -3.42 -3.86
C ALA A 20 -15.03 -3.12 -4.20
N ALA A 21 -15.95 -4.02 -3.86
CA ALA A 21 -17.38 -3.82 -4.08
C ALA A 21 -17.92 -2.58 -3.36
N LYS A 22 -17.38 -2.21 -2.19
CA LYS A 22 -17.73 -0.96 -1.48
C LYS A 22 -17.37 0.31 -2.25
N LEU A 23 -16.42 0.19 -3.17
CA LEU A 23 -16.00 1.27 -4.06
C LEU A 23 -16.73 1.22 -5.41
N GLY A 24 -17.68 0.29 -5.57
CA GLY A 24 -18.39 0.09 -6.83
C GLY A 24 -17.53 -0.56 -7.92
N LEU A 25 -16.46 -1.26 -7.54
CA LEU A 25 -15.61 -2.00 -8.48
C LEU A 25 -16.12 -3.43 -8.61
N SER A 26 -16.39 -3.84 -9.84
CA SER A 26 -16.80 -5.20 -10.18
C SER A 26 -15.60 -6.16 -10.24
N PRO A 27 -15.80 -7.47 -10.02
CA PRO A 27 -14.71 -8.44 -9.97
C PRO A 27 -13.85 -8.53 -11.24
N ASP A 28 -14.43 -8.27 -12.41
CA ASP A 28 -13.75 -8.22 -13.72
C ASP A 28 -12.73 -7.07 -13.84
N ARG A 29 -12.82 -6.06 -12.96
CA ARG A 29 -11.88 -4.95 -12.88
C ARG A 29 -10.74 -5.18 -11.89
N LEU A 30 -10.67 -6.38 -11.30
CA LEU A 30 -9.68 -6.75 -10.30
C LEU A 30 -8.76 -7.85 -10.85
N GLU A 31 -7.48 -7.54 -10.96
CA GLU A 31 -6.46 -8.55 -11.17
C GLU A 31 -5.98 -9.05 -9.81
N GLN A 32 -6.45 -10.21 -9.38
CA GLN A 32 -6.22 -10.72 -8.03
C GLN A 32 -4.81 -11.30 -7.84
N TYR A 33 -4.17 -10.92 -6.73
CA TYR A 33 -2.91 -11.47 -6.23
C TYR A 33 -3.20 -12.27 -4.95
N GLY A 34 -3.70 -13.48 -5.14
CA GLY A 34 -4.33 -14.26 -4.07
C GLY A 34 -5.66 -13.65 -3.61
N LYS A 35 -6.12 -14.01 -2.41
CA LYS A 35 -7.48 -13.68 -1.94
C LYS A 35 -7.66 -12.25 -1.43
N TYR A 36 -6.57 -11.61 -1.01
CA TYR A 36 -6.61 -10.39 -0.18
C TYR A 36 -5.92 -9.18 -0.81
N LYS A 37 -5.44 -9.31 -2.06
CA LYS A 37 -4.76 -8.24 -2.79
C LYS A 37 -5.24 -8.26 -4.24
N ALA A 38 -5.33 -7.10 -4.87
CA ALA A 38 -5.62 -7.00 -6.28
C ALA A 38 -5.00 -5.73 -6.86
N LYS A 39 -4.67 -5.76 -8.16
CA LYS A 39 -4.42 -4.57 -8.96
C LYS A 39 -5.72 -4.12 -9.62
N ILE A 40 -5.79 -2.81 -9.86
CA ILE A 40 -6.86 -2.18 -10.63
C ILE A 40 -6.19 -1.55 -11.86
N ASN A 41 -6.83 -1.65 -13.01
CA ASN A 41 -6.33 -1.02 -14.22
C ASN A 41 -6.40 0.52 -14.08
N PRO A 42 -5.30 1.28 -14.27
CA PRO A 42 -5.38 2.75 -14.19
C PRO A 42 -6.25 3.39 -15.27
N GLN A 43 -6.35 2.76 -16.45
CA GLN A 43 -7.21 3.27 -17.54
C GLN A 43 -8.68 3.33 -17.14
N ASP A 44 -9.07 2.43 -16.25
CA ASP A 44 -10.40 2.35 -15.68
C ASP A 44 -10.74 3.53 -14.77
N ALA A 45 -9.72 4.11 -14.10
CA ALA A 45 -9.86 5.32 -13.31
C ALA A 45 -9.93 6.58 -14.18
N PHE A 46 -9.15 6.65 -15.28
CA PHE A 46 -9.18 7.80 -16.20
C PHE A 46 -10.50 7.98 -16.94
N ARG A 47 -11.33 6.92 -17.01
CA ARG A 47 -12.67 6.95 -17.62
C ARG A 47 -13.77 7.38 -16.65
N LEU A 48 -13.47 7.48 -15.35
CA LEU A 48 -14.46 7.92 -14.37
C LEU A 48 -14.80 9.39 -14.60
N PRO A 49 -16.08 9.79 -14.45
CA PRO A 49 -16.45 11.19 -14.47
C PRO A 49 -15.69 11.93 -13.37
N GLU A 50 -15.35 13.19 -13.62
CA GLU A 50 -14.67 14.05 -12.67
C GLU A 50 -15.51 14.14 -11.38
N LYS A 51 -15.06 13.45 -10.33
CA LYS A 51 -15.72 13.48 -9.02
C LYS A 51 -15.00 14.47 -8.11
N GLN A 52 -15.79 15.34 -7.48
CA GLN A 52 -15.35 16.24 -6.42
C GLN A 52 -15.18 15.46 -5.10
N GLY A 53 -14.14 14.61 -5.02
CA GLY A 53 -13.70 14.02 -3.75
C GLY A 53 -13.02 15.07 -2.86
N ARG A 54 -12.89 14.77 -1.55
CA ARG A 54 -12.06 15.58 -0.64
C ARG A 54 -10.70 14.92 -0.49
N LEU A 55 -9.63 15.67 -0.75
CA LEU A 55 -8.26 15.24 -0.49
C LEU A 55 -7.83 15.72 0.91
N VAL A 56 -7.46 14.78 1.78
CA VAL A 56 -6.94 15.07 3.11
C VAL A 56 -5.48 14.62 3.16
N LEU A 57 -4.57 15.58 3.32
CA LEU A 57 -3.14 15.31 3.47
C LEU A 57 -2.78 15.19 4.95
N VAL A 58 -2.19 14.05 5.33
CA VAL A 58 -1.64 13.84 6.66
C VAL A 58 -0.13 14.09 6.63
N THR A 59 0.33 15.05 7.43
CA THR A 59 1.75 15.37 7.61
C THR A 59 2.14 15.23 9.08
N ALA A 60 3.44 15.33 9.37
CA ALA A 60 3.98 15.32 10.72
C ALA A 60 5.05 16.41 10.87
N ILE A 61 5.40 16.71 12.12
CA ILE A 61 6.58 17.49 12.45
C ILE A 61 7.86 16.76 12.01
N ASN A 62 9.01 17.42 12.19
CA ASN A 62 10.31 16.81 11.93
C ASN A 62 10.45 15.47 12.70
N PRO A 63 10.92 14.40 12.05
CA PRO A 63 11.08 13.11 12.70
C PRO A 63 12.03 13.16 13.89
N THR A 64 11.65 12.44 14.95
CA THR A 64 12.39 12.29 16.21
C THR A 64 12.56 10.80 16.53
N PRO A 65 13.54 10.43 17.39
CA PRO A 65 13.68 9.03 17.81
C PRO A 65 12.45 8.45 18.53
N ALA A 66 11.56 9.29 19.07
CA ALA A 66 10.33 8.85 19.73
C ALA A 66 9.29 8.30 18.75
N GLY A 67 9.33 8.74 17.48
CA GLY A 67 8.36 8.37 16.45
C GLY A 67 7.05 9.14 16.54
N GLU A 68 6.53 9.55 15.37
CA GLU A 68 5.39 10.47 15.29
C GLU A 68 4.07 9.78 14.97
N GLY A 69 4.09 8.49 14.63
CA GLY A 69 2.88 7.70 14.35
C GLY A 69 2.08 8.17 13.13
N LYS A 70 2.68 8.91 12.19
CA LYS A 70 2.00 9.49 11.01
C LYS A 70 1.14 8.47 10.26
N THR A 71 1.68 7.29 9.99
CA THR A 71 0.98 6.24 9.26
C THR A 71 -0.20 5.68 10.06
N THR A 72 -0.01 5.44 11.35
CA THR A 72 -1.06 4.98 12.28
C THR A 72 -2.22 5.98 12.32
N VAL A 73 -1.92 7.29 12.40
CA VAL A 73 -2.95 8.34 12.35
C VAL A 73 -3.66 8.38 11.00
N THR A 74 -2.94 8.18 9.90
CA THR A 74 -3.50 8.18 8.55
C THR A 74 -4.52 7.06 8.35
N ILE A 75 -4.21 5.85 8.84
CA ILE A 75 -5.11 4.70 8.81
C ILE A 75 -6.28 4.91 9.77
N GLY A 76 -6.01 5.27 11.02
CA GLY A 76 -7.03 5.49 12.04
C GLY A 76 -8.03 6.59 11.69
N LEU A 77 -7.57 7.67 11.04
CA LEU A 77 -8.46 8.71 10.51
C LEU A 77 -9.40 8.15 9.42
N THR A 78 -8.87 7.31 8.52
CA THR A 78 -9.68 6.67 7.48
C THR A 78 -10.72 5.73 8.08
N ASP A 79 -10.35 4.95 9.08
CA ASP A 79 -11.28 4.07 9.81
C ASP A 79 -12.36 4.89 10.54
N ALA A 80 -11.98 5.98 11.21
CA ALA A 80 -12.90 6.87 11.90
C ALA A 80 -13.89 7.53 10.94
N LEU A 81 -13.44 7.99 9.77
CA LEU A 81 -14.30 8.56 8.73
C LEU A 81 -15.34 7.54 8.24
N ASN A 82 -14.92 6.30 7.98
CA ASN A 82 -15.84 5.23 7.60
C ASN A 82 -16.83 4.90 8.73
N ARG A 83 -16.39 4.92 10.00
CA ARG A 83 -17.24 4.68 11.17
C ARG A 83 -18.34 5.73 11.33
N ILE A 84 -18.10 6.98 10.92
CA ILE A 84 -19.12 8.06 10.92
C ILE A 84 -19.90 8.16 9.60
N GLY A 85 -19.82 7.14 8.74
CA GLY A 85 -20.61 7.06 7.50
C GLY A 85 -20.06 7.83 6.31
N LYS A 86 -18.77 8.22 6.31
CA LYS A 86 -18.12 8.79 5.14
C LYS A 86 -17.38 7.70 4.37
N GLN A 87 -17.60 7.60 3.06
CA GLN A 87 -16.82 6.71 2.20
C GLN A 87 -15.40 7.27 2.05
N ALA A 88 -14.43 6.71 2.79
CA ALA A 88 -13.04 7.14 2.80
C ALA A 88 -12.08 6.00 2.44
N VAL A 89 -11.02 6.32 1.72
CA VAL A 89 -9.96 5.40 1.30
C VAL A 89 -8.62 6.01 1.66
N VAL A 90 -7.69 5.17 2.12
CA VAL A 90 -6.32 5.56 2.41
C VAL A 90 -5.42 5.24 1.22
N ALA A 91 -4.55 6.17 0.83
CA ALA A 91 -3.50 5.95 -0.16
C ALA A 91 -2.13 6.02 0.53
N MET A 92 -1.30 5.01 0.36
CA MET A 92 -0.02 4.86 1.04
C MET A 92 1.08 4.40 0.09
N ARG A 93 2.33 4.56 0.52
CA ARG A 93 3.51 4.06 -0.21
C ARG A 93 3.80 2.62 0.19
N GLU A 94 4.16 1.80 -0.79
CA GLU A 94 4.78 0.49 -0.54
C GLU A 94 6.15 0.68 0.15
N PRO A 95 6.45 -0.07 1.23
CA PRO A 95 7.75 -0.02 1.87
C PRO A 95 8.82 -0.76 1.05
N SER A 96 10.07 -0.31 1.15
CA SER A 96 11.19 -1.04 0.58
C SER A 96 11.38 -2.39 1.28
N LEU A 97 11.70 -3.42 0.49
CA LEU A 97 12.03 -4.76 0.96
C LEU A 97 13.31 -4.80 1.83
N GLY A 98 14.31 -3.99 1.49
CA GLY A 98 15.64 -4.03 2.15
C GLY A 98 15.59 -3.81 3.66
N PRO A 99 14.97 -2.73 4.15
CA PRO A 99 14.86 -2.44 5.59
C PRO A 99 14.22 -3.53 6.45
N VAL A 100 13.39 -4.41 5.86
CA VAL A 100 12.71 -5.51 6.57
C VAL A 100 13.70 -6.53 7.10
N PHE A 101 14.82 -6.76 6.40
CA PHE A 101 15.90 -7.64 6.82
C PHE A 101 16.94 -6.93 7.72
N GLY A 102 16.70 -5.66 8.06
CA GLY A 102 17.55 -4.85 8.92
C GLY A 102 16.84 -4.42 10.20
N ILE A 103 16.70 -3.11 10.39
CA ILE A 103 16.31 -2.50 11.69
C ILE A 103 14.80 -2.20 11.77
N LYS A 104 14.05 -2.19 10.66
CA LYS A 104 12.64 -1.75 10.65
C LYS A 104 11.71 -2.76 9.98
N GLY A 105 10.94 -3.48 10.79
CA GLY A 105 9.74 -4.20 10.36
C GLY A 105 8.50 -3.40 10.71
N GLY A 106 7.71 -2.98 9.72
CA GLY A 106 6.37 -2.41 9.93
C GLY A 106 6.21 -0.98 9.41
N ALA A 107 5.88 -0.85 8.12
CA ALA A 107 5.50 0.43 7.52
C ALA A 107 3.98 0.59 7.31
N ALA A 108 3.19 -0.43 7.67
CA ALA A 108 1.77 -0.52 7.39
C ALA A 108 0.87 -0.10 8.58
N GLY A 109 1.33 0.85 9.40
CA GLY A 109 0.63 1.31 10.60
C GLY A 109 1.11 0.64 11.89
N GLY A 110 0.28 0.69 12.94
CA GLY A 110 0.60 0.13 14.25
C GLY A 110 -0.62 0.05 15.17
N GLY A 111 -0.58 -0.82 16.18
CA GLY A 111 -1.70 -1.15 17.03
C GLY A 111 -2.89 -1.69 16.22
N TYR A 112 -4.08 -1.16 16.46
CA TYR A 112 -5.31 -1.54 15.74
C TYR A 112 -5.56 -0.76 14.45
N ALA A 113 -4.65 0.15 14.07
CA ALA A 113 -4.73 0.93 12.84
C ALA A 113 -3.62 0.45 11.90
N GLN A 114 -3.92 -0.62 11.15
CA GLN A 114 -3.00 -1.33 10.27
C GLN A 114 -3.61 -1.60 8.89
N VAL A 115 -2.76 -1.69 7.86
CA VAL A 115 -3.12 -2.24 6.55
C VAL A 115 -2.62 -3.68 6.47
N LEU A 116 -3.49 -4.58 6.02
CA LEU A 116 -3.24 -6.02 5.94
C LEU A 116 -3.45 -6.53 4.50
N PRO A 117 -2.80 -7.63 4.09
CA PRO A 117 -1.87 -8.48 4.85
C PRO A 117 -0.45 -7.87 4.99
N MET A 118 0.02 -7.71 6.23
CA MET A 118 1.27 -7.00 6.53
C MET A 118 2.53 -7.73 6.01
N GLU A 119 2.51 -9.06 6.03
CA GLU A 119 3.62 -9.89 5.53
C GLU A 119 3.86 -9.68 4.03
N ASP A 120 2.79 -9.68 3.23
CA ASP A 120 2.90 -9.47 1.79
C ASP A 120 3.37 -8.05 1.48
N ILE A 121 2.81 -7.05 2.17
CA ILE A 121 3.15 -5.62 1.98
C ILE A 121 4.62 -5.35 2.26
N ASN A 122 5.19 -6.01 3.27
CA ASN A 122 6.59 -5.82 3.64
C ASN A 122 7.56 -6.63 2.76
N LEU A 123 7.07 -7.62 2.00
CA LEU A 123 7.92 -8.48 1.18
C LEU A 123 7.81 -8.13 -0.31
N HIS A 124 7.30 -9.05 -1.12
CA HIS A 124 7.24 -8.89 -2.58
C HIS A 124 5.96 -8.21 -3.05
N PHE A 125 5.00 -8.04 -2.15
CA PHE A 125 3.68 -7.48 -2.39
C PHE A 125 3.05 -7.91 -3.72
N THR A 126 3.03 -7.04 -4.72
CA THR A 126 2.52 -7.35 -6.08
C THR A 126 3.61 -7.30 -7.16
N GLY A 127 4.88 -7.19 -6.75
CA GLY A 127 6.04 -7.20 -7.65
C GLY A 127 6.45 -5.82 -8.21
N ASP A 128 5.87 -4.73 -7.71
CA ASP A 128 6.08 -3.39 -8.28
C ASP A 128 7.54 -2.95 -8.19
N PHE A 129 8.20 -3.18 -7.06
CA PHE A 129 9.62 -2.85 -6.91
C PHE A 129 10.54 -3.75 -7.73
N HIS A 130 10.14 -5.00 -8.00
CA HIS A 130 10.88 -5.86 -8.93
C HIS A 130 10.79 -5.33 -10.36
N ALA A 131 9.61 -4.88 -10.78
CA ALA A 131 9.42 -4.29 -12.11
C ALA A 131 10.23 -2.98 -12.27
N ILE A 132 10.22 -2.11 -11.26
CA ILE A 132 11.06 -0.89 -11.24
C ILE A 132 12.54 -1.24 -11.31
N GLY A 133 12.99 -2.21 -10.50
CA GLY A 133 14.38 -2.68 -10.51
C GLY A 133 14.80 -3.25 -11.87
N ALA A 134 13.93 -4.06 -12.49
CA ALA A 134 14.17 -4.62 -13.82
C ALA A 134 14.30 -3.52 -14.89
N ALA A 135 13.40 -2.53 -14.89
CA ALA A 135 13.45 -1.41 -15.82
C ALA A 135 14.72 -0.56 -15.64
N ASN A 136 15.06 -0.23 -14.39
CA ASN A 136 16.28 0.51 -14.05
C ASN A 136 17.53 -0.21 -14.54
N ASN A 137 17.64 -1.51 -14.24
CA ASN A 137 18.83 -2.29 -14.55
C ASN A 137 18.94 -2.61 -16.05
N LEU A 138 17.81 -2.74 -16.75
CA LEU A 138 17.80 -2.85 -18.21
C LEU A 138 18.39 -1.59 -18.85
N LEU A 139 17.98 -0.40 -18.41
CA LEU A 139 18.54 0.85 -18.94
C LEU A 139 20.05 0.93 -18.69
N ALA A 140 20.51 0.59 -17.48
CA ALA A 140 21.94 0.55 -17.16
C ALA A 140 22.70 -0.42 -18.08
N ALA A 141 22.19 -1.64 -18.26
CA ALA A 141 22.79 -2.63 -19.15
C ALA A 141 22.83 -2.18 -20.61
N LEU A 142 21.80 -1.47 -21.09
CA LEU A 142 21.76 -0.90 -22.44
C LEU A 142 22.81 0.20 -22.63
N LEU A 143 23.04 1.03 -21.60
CA LEU A 143 24.08 2.07 -21.64
C LEU A 143 25.48 1.45 -21.76
N ASP A 144 25.78 0.46 -20.91
CA ASP A 144 27.07 -0.24 -20.97
C ASP A 144 27.24 -0.99 -22.30
N ASN A 145 26.18 -1.63 -22.79
CA ASN A 145 26.20 -2.30 -24.09
C ASN A 145 26.42 -1.30 -25.24
N HIS A 146 25.80 -0.11 -25.21
CA HIS A 146 26.04 0.90 -26.24
C HIS A 146 27.52 1.32 -26.29
N ILE A 147 28.13 1.58 -25.13
CA ILE A 147 29.57 1.91 -25.05
C ILE A 147 30.44 0.75 -25.57
N TYR A 148 30.06 -0.50 -25.27
CA TYR A 148 30.80 -1.69 -25.69
C TYR A 148 30.76 -1.93 -27.21
N GLN A 149 29.62 -1.66 -27.85
CA GLN A 149 29.40 -1.94 -29.28
C GLN A 149 29.97 -0.86 -30.21
N GLY A 150 30.29 0.33 -29.70
CA GLY A 150 30.75 1.49 -30.48
C GLY A 150 29.62 2.29 -31.09
#